data_AF-A0A059LGL9-F1
#
_entry.id   AF-A0A059LGL9-F1
#
_cell.length_a   1.000
_cell.length_b   1.000
_cell.length_c   1.000
_cell.angle_alpha   90.00
_cell.angle_beta   90.00
_cell.angle_gamma   90.00
#
_symmetry.space_group_name_H-M   'P 1'
#
loop_
_entity.id
_entity.type
_entity.pdbx_description
1 polymer ?
#
loop_
_entity_poly.entity_id
_entity_poly.type
_entity_poly.pdbx_seq_one_letter_code
_entity_poly.pdbx_strand_id
1 'polypeptide(L)'
;MLQISLDAGHPKFRAGTWFAGLVSRQGATQATLSLTAFDCLFGCSGHGACRPAGEGGGVGTCACDEGFAGRDCARQMAKMELRKAVQAAPAAFEYAFFDLPELPRGLLQGSGELAVNASFSTSPYGAVAKVHPLLLLRAGNGSDDLPSAREYDHKFVLDEPDAVHALSVCPSQLRKGPWRMAIYNPLPSAPMGYNVTVFANGRCLGDCNKHGTCSDEGLCVCDAGWAGGDCSVAQGGCLQGSRRAEARPEAHGTCWKECECDEAGKFSASKCAGFECDVAPEGELPFRLKGSESACVQDKCNRDEWVQTAAFVCLKPCECPPDGGPCAVAADCRERAELRAPSGGHWGFWMLLLGLLAGAGGLAARIHLRGVPDWLPIRVQPFSSYYAELSDSEL
;
A
#
# COMPACT_ATOMS: atom_id res chain seq x y z
N MET A 1 19.64 49.35 13.10
CA MET A 1 18.78 49.08 14.27
C MET A 1 19.64 48.35 15.29
N LEU A 2 19.81 48.88 16.50
CA LEU A 2 20.60 48.24 17.56
C LEU A 2 19.62 47.61 18.55
N GLN A 3 19.68 46.30 18.74
CA GLN A 3 18.81 45.59 19.68
C GLN A 3 19.62 44.90 20.76
N ILE A 4 19.16 45.04 22.00
CA ILE A 4 19.70 44.36 23.18
C ILE A 4 18.70 43.27 23.56
N SER A 5 19.13 42.01 23.51
CA SER A 5 18.33 40.86 23.96
C SER A 5 18.81 40.41 25.33
N LEU A 6 17.88 40.07 26.22
CA LEU A 6 18.14 39.47 27.51
C LEU A 6 17.28 38.21 27.62
N ASP A 7 17.92 37.05 27.74
CA ASP A 7 17.27 35.75 27.88
C ASP A 7 17.72 35.03 29.15
N ALA A 8 17.06 33.92 29.50
CA ALA A 8 17.35 33.11 30.68
C ALA A 8 18.79 32.56 30.74
N GLY A 9 19.48 32.44 29.61
CA GLY A 9 20.88 32.03 29.53
C GLY A 9 21.87 33.19 29.71
N HIS A 10 21.42 34.44 29.64
CA HIS A 10 22.27 35.60 29.84
C HIS A 10 22.56 35.79 31.35
N PRO A 11 23.84 35.84 31.80
CA PRO A 11 24.21 35.80 33.22
C PRO A 11 23.72 37.01 34.04
N LYS A 12 23.29 38.07 33.36
CA LYS A 12 22.70 39.27 33.98
C LYS A 12 21.18 39.26 33.99
N PHE A 13 20.52 38.33 33.28
CA PHE A 13 19.07 38.24 33.30
C PHE A 13 18.61 37.68 34.65
N ARG A 14 17.83 38.49 35.36
CA ARG A 14 17.36 38.23 36.72
C ARG A 14 15.94 38.77 36.82
N ALA A 15 15.12 38.09 37.62
CA ALA A 15 13.80 38.60 37.97
C ALA A 15 13.93 39.97 38.65
N GLY A 16 13.14 40.94 38.21
CA GLY A 16 13.17 42.30 38.73
C GLY A 16 12.61 43.33 37.76
N THR A 17 12.58 44.59 38.20
CA THR A 17 12.25 45.72 37.33
C THR A 17 13.47 46.12 36.52
N TRP A 18 13.31 46.18 35.20
CA TRP A 18 14.36 46.58 34.27
C TRP A 18 14.12 48.01 33.79
N PHE A 19 15.21 48.78 33.71
CA PHE A 19 15.19 50.15 33.20
C PHE A 19 16.04 50.21 31.93
N ALA A 20 15.51 50.82 30.86
CA ALA A 20 16.23 51.08 29.63
C ALA A 20 16.46 52.58 29.47
N GLY A 21 17.67 52.98 29.08
CA GLY A 21 18.05 54.38 28.86
C GLY A 21 18.97 54.52 27.66
N LEU A 22 18.85 55.66 26.96
CA LEU A 22 19.72 56.02 25.85
C LEU A 22 20.66 57.15 26.29
N VAL A 23 21.94 57.00 25.99
CA VAL A 23 22.95 58.03 26.25
C VAL A 23 23.51 58.52 24.92
N SER A 24 23.25 59.78 24.58
CA SER A 24 23.87 60.43 23.41
C SER A 24 25.05 61.29 23.87
N ARG A 25 26.17 61.21 23.14
CA ARG A 25 27.38 62.02 23.39
C ARG A 25 27.49 63.24 22.47
N GLN A 26 26.63 63.38 21.46
CA GLN A 26 26.66 64.50 20.52
C GLN A 26 25.24 64.96 20.16
N GLY A 27 24.87 66.15 20.64
CA GLY A 27 23.65 66.86 20.24
C GLY A 27 22.32 66.24 20.71
N ALA A 28 21.23 66.95 20.43
CA ALA A 28 19.87 66.45 20.64
C ALA A 28 19.57 65.35 19.60
N THR A 29 19.31 64.13 20.06
CA THR A 29 19.04 62.97 19.19
C THR A 29 17.62 62.48 19.46
N GLN A 30 16.80 62.37 18.41
CA GLN A 30 15.47 61.76 18.51
C GLN A 30 15.62 60.25 18.37
N ALA A 31 15.09 59.50 19.34
CA ALA A 31 15.10 58.05 19.34
C ALA A 31 13.78 57.51 19.88
N THR A 32 13.32 56.41 19.30
CA THR A 32 12.11 55.69 19.72
C THR A 32 12.54 54.40 20.41
N LEU A 33 12.17 54.26 21.68
CA LEU A 33 12.37 53.03 22.45
C LEU A 33 11.06 52.23 22.42
N SER A 34 11.13 50.98 21.98
CA SER A 34 10.05 50.01 22.13
C SER A 34 10.55 48.86 23.00
N LEU A 35 9.77 48.51 24.03
CA LEU A 35 9.98 47.30 24.81
C LEU A 35 8.90 46.30 24.43
N THR A 36 9.31 45.11 24.06
CA THR A 36 8.42 43.98 23.79
C THR A 36 8.96 42.75 24.51
N ALA A 37 8.13 42.16 25.35
CA ALA A 37 8.38 40.86 25.93
C ALA A 37 7.82 39.81 24.97
N PHE A 38 8.68 38.94 24.44
CA PHE A 38 8.25 37.87 23.55
C PHE A 38 8.70 36.52 24.13
N ASP A 39 7.79 35.54 24.09
CA ASP A 39 8.17 34.14 24.28
C ASP A 39 9.01 33.63 23.10
N CYS A 40 8.81 34.16 21.88
CA CYS A 40 9.59 33.83 20.68
C CYS A 40 10.56 34.95 20.26
N LEU A 41 11.71 34.58 19.69
CA LEU A 41 12.73 35.52 19.22
C LEU A 41 12.14 36.58 18.27
N PHE A 42 12.26 37.85 18.67
CA PHE A 42 11.83 39.03 17.89
C PHE A 42 10.37 39.00 17.41
N GLY A 43 9.49 38.22 18.06
CA GLY A 43 8.12 38.02 17.58
C GLY A 43 8.08 37.41 16.17
N CYS A 44 9.05 36.54 15.85
CA CYS A 44 9.24 35.95 14.52
C CYS A 44 9.41 37.01 13.41
N SER A 45 9.98 38.17 13.75
CA SER A 45 10.21 39.31 12.86
C SER A 45 8.97 39.79 12.10
N GLY A 46 7.77 39.43 12.57
CA GLY A 46 6.51 39.67 11.85
C GLY A 46 6.25 38.79 10.63
N HIS A 47 7.07 37.74 10.43
CA HIS A 47 7.03 36.82 9.29
C HIS A 47 6.84 35.36 9.74
N GLY A 48 6.06 35.14 10.78
CA GLY A 48 5.74 33.80 11.25
C GLY A 48 4.85 33.75 12.48
N ALA A 49 4.37 32.54 12.78
CA ALA A 49 3.58 32.26 13.96
C ALA A 49 4.47 31.83 15.13
N CYS A 50 4.34 32.51 16.27
CA CYS A 50 5.04 32.16 17.50
C CYS A 50 4.36 30.97 18.19
N ARG A 51 5.12 29.90 18.44
CA ARG A 51 4.73 28.80 19.32
C ARG A 51 5.46 28.96 20.67
N PRO A 52 4.76 29.32 21.75
CA PRO A 52 5.39 29.52 23.04
C PRO A 52 6.03 28.23 23.55
N ALA A 53 7.12 28.36 24.31
CA ALA A 53 7.71 27.20 24.98
C ALA A 53 6.72 26.67 26.02
N GLY A 54 6.54 25.34 26.08
CA GLY A 54 5.65 24.71 27.05
C GLY A 54 6.08 24.96 28.51
N GLU A 55 5.30 24.46 29.47
CA GLU A 55 5.45 24.71 30.92
C GLU A 55 6.82 24.33 31.54
N GLY A 56 7.74 23.73 30.78
CA GLY A 56 9.13 23.46 31.18
C GLY A 56 10.09 24.65 31.04
N GLY A 57 9.65 25.79 30.51
CA GLY A 57 10.49 26.97 30.28
C GLY A 57 11.41 26.83 29.05
N GLY A 58 11.61 27.93 28.32
CA GLY A 58 12.43 27.98 27.10
C GLY A 58 12.09 29.15 26.21
N VAL A 59 12.85 29.34 25.13
CA VAL A 59 12.51 30.29 24.06
C VAL A 59 11.55 29.59 23.11
N GLY A 60 10.37 30.18 22.89
CA GLY A 60 9.38 29.74 21.93
C GLY A 60 9.94 29.68 20.50
N THR A 61 9.40 28.77 19.70
CA THR A 61 9.85 28.51 18.34
C THR A 61 8.99 29.26 17.33
N CYS A 62 9.64 29.79 16.29
CA CYS A 62 8.96 30.47 15.20
C CYS A 62 8.65 29.49 14.07
N ALA A 63 7.40 29.44 13.65
CA ALA A 63 7.01 28.80 12.40
C ALA A 63 6.92 29.89 11.32
N CYS A 64 7.93 29.98 10.47
CA CYS A 64 8.03 31.05 9.47
C CYS A 64 7.01 30.91 8.35
N ASP A 65 6.57 32.06 7.83
CA ASP A 65 5.75 32.16 6.64
C ASP A 65 6.57 31.79 5.38
N GLU A 66 5.89 31.47 4.28
CA GLU A 66 6.55 31.15 3.02
C GLU A 66 7.50 32.28 2.56
N GLY A 67 8.72 31.93 2.17
CA GLY A 67 9.73 32.91 1.76
C GLY A 67 10.51 33.54 2.91
N PHE A 68 10.29 33.11 4.16
CA PHE A 68 11.08 33.52 5.32
C PHE A 68 11.64 32.33 6.09
N ALA A 69 12.84 32.51 6.64
CA ALA A 69 13.57 31.45 7.33
C ALA A 69 14.46 32.00 8.44
N GLY A 70 15.05 31.06 9.18
CA GLY A 70 15.84 31.34 10.37
C GLY A 70 14.99 31.31 11.65
N ARG A 71 15.70 31.27 12.78
CA ARG A 71 15.11 31.09 14.13
C ARG A 71 14.10 32.19 14.52
N ASP A 72 14.21 33.34 13.89
CA ASP A 72 13.38 34.53 14.07
C ASP A 72 12.66 34.96 12.79
N CYS A 73 12.70 34.14 11.71
CA CYS A 73 12.11 34.44 10.40
C CYS A 73 12.60 35.76 9.77
N ALA A 74 13.77 36.28 10.16
CA ALA A 74 14.30 37.52 9.62
C ALA A 74 14.95 37.35 8.23
N ARG A 75 15.24 36.12 7.80
CA ARG A 75 15.94 35.84 6.55
C ARG A 75 14.94 35.65 5.43
N GLN A 76 14.97 36.54 4.44
CA GLN A 76 14.19 36.39 3.22
C GLN A 76 14.81 35.32 2.32
N MET A 77 13.98 34.41 1.85
CA MET A 77 14.31 33.31 0.95
C MET A 77 13.73 33.60 -0.44
N ALA A 78 14.58 33.62 -1.46
CA ALA A 78 14.12 33.68 -2.83
C ALA A 78 13.71 32.28 -3.31
N LYS A 79 12.45 32.09 -3.71
CA LYS A 79 11.97 30.83 -4.26
C LYS A 79 12.55 30.61 -5.66
N MET A 80 13.06 29.42 -5.93
CA MET A 80 13.61 29.05 -7.23
C MET A 80 12.70 28.06 -7.98
N GLU A 81 12.83 28.07 -9.30
CA GLU A 81 12.21 27.09 -10.20
C GLU A 81 13.32 26.40 -11.01
N LEU A 82 13.12 25.13 -11.34
CA LEU A 82 14.08 24.40 -12.16
C LEU A 82 14.24 25.09 -13.52
N ARG A 83 15.48 25.22 -13.98
CA ARG A 83 15.90 25.80 -15.28
C ARG A 83 15.57 27.29 -15.45
N LYS A 84 15.16 27.97 -14.38
CA LYS A 84 14.89 29.41 -14.39
C LYS A 84 15.98 30.15 -13.61
N ALA A 85 16.61 31.10 -14.29
CA ALA A 85 17.66 31.92 -13.69
C ALA A 85 17.07 32.92 -12.69
N VAL A 86 17.71 33.03 -11.54
CA VAL A 86 17.51 34.11 -10.56
C VAL A 86 18.77 34.97 -10.56
N GLN A 87 18.60 36.26 -10.83
CA GLN A 87 19.71 37.20 -10.94
C GLN A 87 19.49 38.45 -10.09
N ALA A 88 20.58 38.98 -9.55
CA ALA A 88 20.58 40.23 -8.80
C ALA A 88 21.66 41.18 -9.31
N ALA A 89 21.32 42.46 -9.42
CA ALA A 89 22.28 43.51 -9.71
C ALA A 89 23.28 43.69 -8.54
N PRO A 90 24.48 44.24 -8.79
CA PRO A 90 25.48 44.42 -7.76
C PRO A 90 25.00 45.22 -6.54
N ALA A 91 24.95 44.57 -5.38
CA ALA A 91 24.53 45.16 -4.11
C ALA A 91 25.38 44.65 -2.94
N ALA A 92 25.43 45.42 -1.85
CA ALA A 92 26.11 45.02 -0.62
C ALA A 92 25.23 44.03 0.16
N PHE A 93 25.73 42.83 0.40
CA PHE A 93 25.07 41.80 1.19
C PHE A 93 26.11 40.81 1.72
N GLU A 94 25.78 40.07 2.79
CA GLU A 94 26.61 38.97 3.30
C GLU A 94 26.11 37.61 2.80
N TYR A 95 24.80 37.37 2.88
CA TYR A 95 24.15 36.15 2.39
C TYR A 95 22.94 36.49 1.53
N ALA A 96 22.79 35.78 0.41
CA ALA A 96 21.54 35.69 -0.34
C ALA A 96 21.06 34.23 -0.25
N PHE A 97 19.84 34.01 0.27
CA PHE A 97 19.30 32.67 0.51
C PHE A 97 18.20 32.30 -0.48
N PHE A 98 18.14 31.01 -0.81
CA PHE A 98 17.23 30.47 -1.81
C PHE A 98 16.58 29.17 -1.33
N ASP A 99 15.27 29.06 -1.55
CA ASP A 99 14.54 27.80 -1.40
C ASP A 99 14.51 27.09 -2.75
N LEU A 100 15.10 25.90 -2.81
CA LEU A 100 15.07 25.09 -4.03
C LEU A 100 13.68 24.48 -4.21
N PRO A 101 13.26 24.26 -5.46
CA PRO A 101 12.01 23.57 -5.74
C PRO A 101 12.07 22.11 -5.24
N GLU A 102 10.91 21.50 -5.07
CA GLU A 102 10.83 20.07 -4.78
C GLU A 102 11.54 19.27 -5.88
N LEU A 103 12.48 18.41 -5.46
CA LEU A 103 13.26 17.60 -6.38
C LEU A 103 12.39 16.47 -6.96
N PRO A 104 12.45 16.21 -8.28
CA PRO A 104 11.71 15.14 -8.91
C PRO A 104 12.00 13.78 -8.26
N ARG A 105 10.99 12.89 -8.22
CA ARG A 105 11.13 11.56 -7.60
C ARG A 105 12.25 10.72 -8.22
N GLY A 106 12.47 10.83 -9.53
CA GLY A 106 13.56 10.12 -10.23
C GLY A 106 14.95 10.48 -9.68
N LEU A 107 15.15 11.76 -9.34
CA LEU A 107 16.39 12.25 -8.74
C LEU A 107 16.65 11.61 -7.37
N LEU A 108 15.60 11.52 -6.54
CA LEU A 108 15.67 10.91 -5.21
C LEU A 108 15.77 9.36 -5.26
N GLN A 109 15.48 8.75 -6.40
CA GLN A 109 15.54 7.29 -6.61
C GLN A 109 16.86 6.82 -7.23
N GLY A 110 17.85 7.70 -7.43
CA GLY A 110 19.14 7.32 -8.00
C GLY A 110 19.34 7.70 -9.46
N SER A 111 18.32 8.24 -10.13
CA SER A 111 18.27 8.36 -11.59
C SER A 111 18.59 9.76 -12.10
N GLY A 112 19.43 10.54 -11.42
CA GLY A 112 19.89 11.82 -11.94
C GLY A 112 20.68 12.67 -10.95
N GLU A 113 21.18 13.81 -11.41
CA GLU A 113 22.00 14.75 -10.63
C GLU A 113 21.33 16.12 -10.50
N LEU A 114 21.49 16.75 -9.33
CA LEU A 114 21.13 18.15 -9.13
C LEU A 114 22.32 19.00 -9.55
N ALA A 115 22.18 19.78 -10.62
CA ALA A 115 23.23 20.70 -11.07
C ALA A 115 22.84 22.15 -10.73
N VAL A 116 23.78 22.92 -10.22
CA VAL A 116 23.59 24.35 -9.92
C VAL A 116 24.63 25.12 -10.68
N ASN A 117 24.19 25.96 -11.62
CA ASN A 117 25.05 26.89 -12.31
C ASN A 117 24.97 28.24 -11.61
N ALA A 118 26.12 28.78 -11.20
CA ALA A 118 26.21 30.09 -10.59
C ALA A 118 27.36 30.90 -11.22
N SER A 119 27.11 32.17 -11.44
CA SER A 119 28.13 33.17 -11.74
C SER A 119 27.94 34.38 -10.84
N PHE A 120 29.01 35.14 -10.67
CA PHE A 120 29.01 36.36 -9.90
C PHE A 120 29.68 37.47 -10.69
N SER A 121 29.20 38.70 -10.52
CA SER A 121 29.80 39.90 -11.09
C SER A 121 30.22 40.81 -9.94
N THR A 122 31.43 41.36 -9.99
CA THR A 122 31.92 42.26 -8.92
C THR A 122 32.41 43.58 -9.48
N SER A 123 32.34 44.62 -8.65
CA SER A 123 33.10 45.85 -8.85
C SER A 123 34.61 45.56 -8.73
N PRO A 124 35.51 46.26 -9.46
CA PRO A 124 36.95 45.98 -9.54
C PRO A 124 37.73 45.86 -8.22
N TYR A 125 37.15 46.26 -7.08
CA TYR A 125 37.73 46.11 -5.75
C TYR A 125 37.76 44.67 -5.22
N GLY A 126 36.87 43.77 -5.67
CA GLY A 126 36.83 42.37 -5.22
C GLY A 126 38.02 41.53 -5.72
N ALA A 127 38.52 41.84 -6.92
CA ALA A 127 39.63 41.13 -7.55
C ALA A 127 40.97 41.28 -6.80
N VAL A 128 41.14 42.36 -6.03
CA VAL A 128 42.40 42.67 -5.33
C VAL A 128 42.57 41.83 -4.05
N ALA A 129 41.46 41.42 -3.44
CA ALA A 129 41.48 40.77 -2.13
C ALA A 129 41.72 39.25 -2.19
N LYS A 130 41.69 38.63 -3.38
CA LYS A 130 41.76 37.16 -3.58
C LYS A 130 40.75 36.39 -2.72
N VAL A 131 39.59 37.01 -2.44
CA VAL A 131 38.52 36.38 -1.67
C VAL A 131 37.37 36.08 -2.61
N HIS A 132 36.98 34.82 -2.66
CA HIS A 132 36.01 34.31 -3.62
C HIS A 132 34.67 34.05 -2.92
N PRO A 133 33.54 34.43 -3.54
CA PRO A 133 32.21 34.09 -3.04
C PRO A 133 32.01 32.58 -2.99
N LEU A 134 31.14 32.12 -2.10
CA LEU A 134 30.84 30.71 -1.95
C LEU A 134 29.38 30.42 -2.30
N LEU A 135 29.15 29.34 -3.01
CA LEU A 135 27.84 28.72 -3.13
C LEU A 135 27.75 27.58 -2.11
N LEU A 136 26.73 27.63 -1.27
CA LEU A 136 26.52 26.72 -0.16
C LEU A 136 25.16 26.04 -0.33
N LEU A 137 25.10 24.72 -0.16
CA LEU A 137 23.88 23.94 -0.19
C LEU A 137 23.74 23.15 1.10
N ARG A 138 22.50 23.02 1.57
CA ARG A 138 22.15 22.21 2.73
C ARG A 138 20.74 21.64 2.58
N ALA A 139 20.58 20.37 2.92
CA ALA A 139 19.28 19.76 3.14
C ALA A 139 18.76 20.19 4.53
N GLY A 140 17.64 20.89 4.56
CA GLY A 140 17.01 21.32 5.79
C GLY A 140 15.90 20.36 6.24
N ASN A 141 15.68 20.26 7.55
CA ASN A 141 14.52 19.60 8.15
C ASN A 141 13.55 20.61 8.80
N GLY A 142 13.95 21.87 8.96
CA GLY A 142 13.12 22.95 9.51
C GLY A 142 13.48 24.34 8.96
N SER A 143 12.78 25.39 9.38
CA SER A 143 13.03 26.80 9.00
C SER A 143 14.44 27.31 9.35
N ASP A 144 15.08 26.68 10.33
CA ASP A 144 16.32 27.19 10.91
C ASP A 144 17.58 26.60 10.27
N ASP A 145 17.43 25.52 9.50
CA ASP A 145 18.51 24.86 8.77
C ASP A 145 18.90 25.67 7.53
N LEU A 146 19.61 26.76 7.73
CA LEU A 146 20.14 27.60 6.66
C LEU A 146 21.63 27.29 6.43
N PRO A 147 22.08 27.16 5.16
CA PRO A 147 23.49 26.98 4.87
C PRO A 147 24.29 28.23 5.29
N SER A 148 25.42 28.01 5.94
CA SER A 148 26.36 29.06 6.36
C SER A 148 27.79 28.66 6.04
N ALA A 149 28.73 29.61 6.11
CA ALA A 149 30.15 29.31 5.89
C ALA A 149 30.73 28.25 6.86
N ARG A 150 30.05 27.98 7.99
CA ARG A 150 30.45 26.97 8.98
C ARG A 150 29.62 25.68 8.91
N GLU A 151 28.46 25.72 8.27
CA GLU A 151 27.49 24.64 8.30
C GLU A 151 26.83 24.49 6.93
N TYR A 152 27.25 23.46 6.19
CA TYR A 152 26.82 23.17 4.82
C TYR A 152 26.98 21.67 4.54
N ASP A 153 26.22 21.15 3.58
CA ASP A 153 26.40 19.79 3.05
C ASP A 153 27.32 19.81 1.83
N HIS A 154 27.14 20.80 0.96
CA HIS A 154 28.00 21.04 -0.20
C HIS A 154 28.43 22.51 -0.26
N LYS A 155 29.68 22.71 -0.67
CA LYS A 155 30.28 24.03 -0.85
C LYS A 155 31.03 24.05 -2.17
N PHE A 156 30.89 25.14 -2.90
CA PHE A 156 31.61 25.42 -4.12
C PHE A 156 32.13 26.86 -4.11
N VAL A 157 33.33 27.10 -4.65
CA VAL A 157 33.98 28.42 -4.66
C VAL A 157 33.81 29.04 -6.04
N LEU A 158 33.35 30.29 -6.11
CA LEU A 158 33.22 31.01 -7.37
C LEU A 158 34.54 31.76 -7.64
N ASP A 159 35.46 31.08 -8.32
CA ASP A 159 36.86 31.55 -8.44
C ASP A 159 37.03 32.70 -9.45
N GLU A 160 36.26 32.68 -10.53
CA GLU A 160 36.38 33.65 -11.64
C GLU A 160 35.11 34.49 -11.81
N PRO A 161 35.22 35.84 -11.86
CA PRO A 161 34.07 36.71 -12.11
C PRO A 161 33.54 36.49 -13.52
N ASP A 162 32.22 36.61 -13.67
CA ASP A 162 31.46 36.43 -14.91
C ASP A 162 31.57 35.04 -15.56
N ALA A 163 32.38 34.13 -15.01
CA ALA A 163 32.43 32.74 -15.40
C ALA A 163 31.27 31.95 -14.78
N VAL A 164 30.71 31.02 -15.56
CA VAL A 164 29.68 30.11 -15.09
C VAL A 164 30.34 28.90 -14.45
N HIS A 165 30.07 28.72 -13.16
CA HIS A 165 30.53 27.59 -12.39
C HIS A 165 29.38 26.61 -12.17
N ALA A 166 29.63 25.32 -12.36
CA ALA A 166 28.62 24.27 -12.21
C ALA A 166 28.98 23.34 -11.05
N LEU A 167 28.10 23.26 -10.05
CA LEU A 167 28.15 22.26 -8.99
C LEU A 167 27.16 21.14 -9.32
N SER A 168 27.65 19.90 -9.45
CA SER A 168 26.80 18.72 -9.54
C SER A 168 26.76 17.96 -8.22
N VAL A 169 25.56 17.69 -7.71
CA VAL A 169 25.29 16.85 -6.54
C VAL A 169 24.72 15.52 -7.02
N CYS A 170 25.46 14.45 -6.76
CA CYS A 170 25.09 13.10 -7.18
C CYS A 170 23.85 12.60 -6.41
N PRO A 171 23.07 11.68 -6.99
CA PRO A 171 21.86 11.20 -6.34
C PRO A 171 22.12 10.51 -4.98
N SER A 172 23.28 9.89 -4.80
CA SER A 172 23.69 9.30 -3.51
C SER A 172 23.94 10.33 -2.40
N GLN A 173 24.16 11.59 -2.77
CA GLN A 173 24.35 12.70 -1.84
C GLN A 173 23.04 13.45 -1.57
N LEU A 174 22.03 13.25 -2.42
CA LEU A 174 20.71 13.81 -2.23
C LEU A 174 19.96 13.05 -1.13
N ARG A 175 19.33 13.82 -0.24
CA ARG A 175 18.47 13.34 0.84
C ARG A 175 17.06 13.84 0.60
N LYS A 176 16.08 13.08 1.10
CA LYS A 176 14.69 13.50 1.10
C LYS A 176 14.52 14.68 2.06
N GLY A 177 13.97 15.79 1.58
CA GLY A 177 13.71 16.99 2.38
C GLY A 177 13.84 18.26 1.53
N PRO A 178 13.43 19.42 2.07
CA PRO A 178 13.65 20.70 1.42
C PRO A 178 15.14 21.01 1.32
N TRP A 179 15.58 21.41 0.13
CA TRP A 179 16.95 21.85 -0.11
C TRP A 179 17.00 23.37 -0.10
N ARG A 180 18.04 23.91 0.54
CA ARG A 180 18.29 25.34 0.59
C ARG A 180 19.69 25.65 0.12
N MET A 181 19.84 26.84 -0.44
CA MET A 181 21.09 27.33 -0.96
C MET A 181 21.36 28.74 -0.45
N ALA A 182 22.64 29.08 -0.31
CA ALA A 182 23.06 30.45 -0.10
C ALA A 182 24.25 30.80 -0.99
N ILE A 183 24.25 32.04 -1.47
CA ILE A 183 25.44 32.70 -2.00
C ILE A 183 26.02 33.54 -0.85
N TYR A 184 27.23 33.22 -0.43
CA TYR A 184 27.95 33.93 0.62
C TYR A 184 28.97 34.90 0.01
N ASN A 185 28.82 36.17 0.35
CA ASN A 185 29.76 37.23 0.05
C ASN A 185 30.70 37.45 1.26
N PRO A 186 31.98 37.07 1.16
CA PRO A 186 32.93 37.26 2.24
C PRO A 186 33.33 38.73 2.44
N LEU A 187 32.95 39.64 1.54
CA LEU A 187 33.15 41.09 1.64
C LEU A 187 31.79 41.81 1.62
N PRO A 188 31.03 41.83 2.73
CA PRO A 188 29.64 42.30 2.72
C PRO A 188 29.44 43.75 2.27
N SER A 189 30.47 44.59 2.44
CA SER A 189 30.47 45.99 2.01
C SER A 189 30.76 46.18 0.51
N ALA A 190 31.31 45.16 -0.16
CA ALA A 190 31.62 45.21 -1.58
C ALA A 190 30.38 44.78 -2.40
N PRO A 191 29.88 45.63 -3.32
CA PRO A 191 28.75 45.26 -4.17
C PRO A 191 29.08 44.08 -5.08
N MET A 192 28.21 43.07 -5.04
CA MET A 192 28.31 41.87 -5.86
C MET A 192 26.97 41.56 -6.49
N GLY A 193 26.96 41.26 -7.79
CA GLY A 193 25.82 40.71 -8.51
C GLY A 193 26.00 39.20 -8.64
N TYR A 194 24.90 38.50 -8.89
CA TYR A 194 24.94 37.06 -9.13
C TYR A 194 23.88 36.63 -10.13
N ASN A 195 24.12 35.50 -10.77
CA ASN A 195 23.15 34.77 -11.56
C ASN A 195 23.24 33.30 -11.18
N VAL A 196 22.12 32.71 -10.75
CA VAL A 196 22.06 31.32 -10.34
C VAL A 196 20.88 30.61 -10.98
N THR A 197 21.12 29.40 -11.48
CA THR A 197 20.11 28.54 -12.08
C THR A 197 20.28 27.12 -11.57
N VAL A 198 19.18 26.47 -11.20
CA VAL A 198 19.17 25.09 -10.70
C VAL A 198 18.59 24.17 -11.77
N PHE A 199 19.23 23.04 -12.01
CA PHE A 199 18.85 22.03 -13.00
C PHE A 199 18.67 20.69 -12.30
N ALA A 200 17.60 19.98 -12.67
CA ALA A 200 17.49 18.55 -12.43
C ALA A 200 17.84 17.85 -13.74
N ASN A 201 19.00 17.19 -13.78
CA ASN A 201 19.46 16.45 -14.93
C ASN A 201 19.18 14.97 -14.71
N GLY A 202 18.09 14.52 -15.31
CA GLY A 202 17.70 13.13 -15.34
C GLY A 202 18.67 12.25 -16.13
N ARG A 203 18.97 11.07 -15.59
CA ARG A 203 19.57 9.95 -16.31
C ARG A 203 18.73 8.70 -16.06
N CYS A 204 17.99 8.30 -17.08
CA CYS A 204 17.13 7.14 -16.94
C CYS A 204 17.93 5.85 -16.72
N LEU A 205 17.47 5.06 -15.76
CA LEU A 205 18.04 3.76 -15.47
C LEU A 205 17.90 2.86 -16.72
N GLY A 206 19.01 2.24 -17.13
CA GLY A 206 19.02 1.31 -18.26
C GLY A 206 18.58 1.91 -19.61
N ASP A 207 18.58 3.24 -19.78
CA ASP A 207 18.02 3.92 -20.96
C ASP A 207 16.57 3.48 -21.24
N CYS A 208 15.78 3.35 -20.17
CA CYS A 208 14.42 2.82 -20.20
C CYS A 208 14.30 1.45 -20.87
N ASN A 209 15.39 0.65 -20.81
CA ASN A 209 15.57 -0.63 -21.49
C ASN A 209 15.18 -0.59 -22.98
N LYS A 210 15.22 0.59 -23.62
CA LYS A 210 14.74 0.83 -25.00
C LYS A 210 13.26 0.52 -25.22
N HIS A 211 12.48 0.49 -24.14
CA HIS A 211 11.03 0.25 -24.11
C HIS A 211 10.26 1.44 -23.52
N GLY A 212 10.81 2.64 -23.70
CA GLY A 212 10.21 3.87 -23.23
C GLY A 212 11.04 5.08 -23.62
N THR A 213 10.52 6.25 -23.28
CA THR A 213 11.20 7.53 -23.48
C THR A 213 11.70 8.08 -22.15
N CYS A 214 12.94 8.54 -22.12
CA CYS A 214 13.51 9.19 -20.94
C CYS A 214 13.06 10.65 -20.85
N SER A 215 12.48 11.03 -19.71
CA SER A 215 12.18 12.42 -19.41
C SER A 215 13.42 13.20 -18.95
N ASP A 216 13.37 14.52 -19.05
CA ASP A 216 14.41 15.45 -18.55
C ASP A 216 14.70 15.30 -17.04
N GLU A 217 13.76 14.71 -16.30
CA GLU A 217 13.80 14.48 -14.85
C GLU A 217 14.33 13.08 -14.48
N GLY A 218 14.63 12.23 -15.47
CA GLY A 218 15.26 10.93 -15.28
C GLY A 218 14.25 9.82 -15.00
N LEU A 219 12.98 10.06 -15.31
CA LEU A 219 11.90 9.09 -15.23
C LEU A 219 11.60 8.49 -16.60
N CYS A 220 11.43 7.16 -16.64
CA CYS A 220 11.04 6.46 -17.84
C CYS A 220 9.52 6.49 -18.04
N VAL A 221 9.09 6.92 -19.22
CA VAL A 221 7.72 6.76 -19.70
C VAL A 221 7.69 5.53 -20.59
N CYS A 222 7.14 4.43 -20.08
CA CYS A 222 7.17 3.14 -20.77
C CYS A 222 6.21 3.09 -21.96
N ASP A 223 6.64 2.41 -23.02
CA ASP A 223 5.81 2.08 -24.16
C ASP A 223 4.69 1.10 -23.75
N ALA A 224 3.66 1.00 -24.58
CA ALA A 224 2.53 0.11 -24.30
C ALA A 224 3.00 -1.35 -24.12
N GLY A 225 2.57 -1.97 -23.02
CA GLY A 225 2.97 -3.34 -22.67
C GLY A 225 4.29 -3.43 -21.89
N TRP A 226 4.86 -2.32 -21.43
CA TRP A 226 6.02 -2.28 -20.55
C TRP A 226 5.76 -1.43 -19.30
N ALA A 227 6.42 -1.78 -18.20
CA ALA A 227 6.32 -1.12 -16.91
C ALA A 227 7.59 -1.34 -16.07
N GLY A 228 7.57 -0.89 -14.82
CA GLY A 228 8.74 -0.83 -13.96
C GLY A 228 9.42 0.53 -14.03
N GLY A 229 10.34 0.80 -13.10
CA GLY A 229 11.04 2.10 -13.02
C GLY A 229 11.94 2.39 -14.23
N ASP A 230 12.33 1.35 -14.96
CA ASP A 230 13.20 1.39 -16.14
C ASP A 230 12.55 0.71 -17.37
N CYS A 231 11.24 0.45 -17.35
CA CYS A 231 10.53 -0.24 -18.43
C CYS A 231 11.04 -1.66 -18.76
N SER A 232 11.68 -2.33 -17.80
CA SER A 232 12.13 -3.73 -17.97
C SER A 232 11.02 -4.77 -17.83
N VAL A 233 9.86 -4.40 -17.28
CA VAL A 233 8.78 -5.35 -16.96
C VAL A 233 7.75 -5.38 -18.09
N ALA A 234 7.70 -6.44 -18.88
CA ALA A 234 6.67 -6.63 -19.88
C ALA A 234 5.29 -6.86 -19.22
N GLN A 235 4.38 -5.90 -19.35
CA GLN A 235 2.97 -6.06 -19.03
C GLN A 235 2.24 -6.72 -20.20
N GLY A 236 2.23 -8.05 -20.20
CA GLY A 236 1.57 -8.83 -21.24
C GLY A 236 2.09 -10.26 -21.38
N GLY A 237 3.27 -10.55 -20.82
CA GLY A 237 3.80 -11.91 -20.69
C GLY A 237 3.34 -12.58 -19.39
N CYS A 238 3.02 -13.86 -19.44
CA CYS A 238 2.78 -14.68 -18.25
C CYS A 238 4.10 -15.10 -17.60
N LEU A 239 4.14 -15.14 -16.27
CA LEU A 239 5.30 -15.65 -15.52
C LEU A 239 5.29 -17.18 -15.52
N GLN A 240 6.46 -17.82 -15.57
CA GLN A 240 6.56 -19.29 -15.53
C GLN A 240 5.87 -19.84 -14.28
N GLY A 241 4.93 -20.78 -14.47
CA GLY A 241 4.10 -21.35 -13.40
C GLY A 241 2.82 -20.57 -13.07
N SER A 242 2.60 -19.41 -13.69
CA SER A 242 1.31 -18.72 -13.57
C SER A 242 0.21 -19.44 -14.36
N ARG A 243 -1.00 -19.48 -13.80
CA ARG A 243 -2.18 -20.11 -14.39
C ARG A 243 -3.27 -19.08 -14.63
N ARG A 244 -3.97 -19.20 -15.75
CA ARG A 244 -5.15 -18.37 -16.08
C ARG A 244 -6.40 -19.24 -16.14
N ALA A 245 -7.44 -18.84 -15.42
CA ALA A 245 -8.76 -19.44 -15.51
C ALA A 245 -9.44 -19.07 -16.84
N GLU A 246 -9.98 -20.07 -17.54
CA GLU A 246 -10.86 -19.93 -18.69
C GLU A 246 -12.14 -20.72 -18.41
N ALA A 247 -13.24 -20.01 -18.20
CA ALA A 247 -14.54 -20.62 -17.97
C ALA A 247 -14.98 -21.44 -19.20
N ARG A 248 -15.49 -22.65 -18.97
CA ARG A 248 -16.04 -23.56 -19.98
C ARG A 248 -17.49 -23.91 -19.61
N PRO A 249 -18.45 -23.01 -19.93
CA PRO A 249 -19.85 -23.18 -19.53
C PRO A 249 -20.47 -24.50 -20.03
N GLU A 250 -20.13 -24.91 -21.25
CA GLU A 250 -20.65 -26.16 -21.86
C GLU A 250 -20.14 -27.42 -21.16
N ALA A 251 -19.03 -27.32 -20.43
CA ALA A 251 -18.39 -28.42 -19.74
C ALA A 251 -18.57 -28.36 -18.21
N HIS A 252 -19.38 -27.40 -17.72
CA HIS A 252 -19.65 -27.15 -16.30
C HIS A 252 -18.37 -27.05 -15.44
N GLY A 253 -17.39 -26.28 -15.92
CA GLY A 253 -16.16 -26.07 -15.18
C GLY A 253 -15.24 -25.00 -15.73
N THR A 254 -14.09 -24.84 -15.07
CA THR A 254 -13.03 -23.90 -15.40
C THR A 254 -11.77 -24.65 -15.84
N CYS A 255 -11.28 -24.31 -17.03
CA CYS A 255 -9.99 -24.79 -17.55
C CYS A 255 -8.87 -23.86 -17.08
N TRP A 256 -7.86 -24.43 -16.42
CA TRP A 256 -6.67 -23.72 -16.00
C TRP A 256 -5.58 -23.85 -17.09
N LYS A 257 -5.32 -22.75 -17.79
CA LYS A 257 -4.27 -22.66 -18.81
C LYS A 257 -2.93 -22.29 -18.16
N GLU A 258 -1.91 -23.09 -18.40
CA GLU A 258 -0.54 -22.80 -17.97
C GLU A 258 0.19 -21.92 -18.98
N CYS A 259 1.12 -21.14 -18.47
CA CYS A 259 2.04 -20.33 -19.27
C CYS A 259 3.05 -21.24 -19.99
N GLU A 260 3.14 -21.12 -21.32
CA GLU A 260 4.17 -21.78 -22.12
C GLU A 260 5.39 -20.84 -22.23
N CYS A 261 6.59 -21.37 -21.97
CA CYS A 261 7.84 -20.60 -21.98
C CYS A 261 8.34 -20.32 -23.41
N ASP A 262 7.57 -19.60 -24.23
CA ASP A 262 8.07 -19.01 -25.48
C ASP A 262 8.64 -17.60 -25.23
N GLU A 263 9.38 -17.02 -26.20
CA GLU A 263 9.95 -15.67 -26.09
C GLU A 263 8.88 -14.58 -25.85
N ALA A 264 7.60 -14.90 -26.05
CA ALA A 264 6.48 -14.00 -25.88
C ALA A 264 5.72 -14.19 -24.55
N GLY A 265 6.07 -15.19 -23.74
CA GLY A 265 5.38 -15.51 -22.47
C GLY A 265 3.87 -15.66 -22.67
N LYS A 266 3.41 -16.56 -23.53
CA LYS A 266 1.98 -16.75 -23.85
C LYS A 266 1.37 -17.94 -23.11
N PHE A 267 0.10 -17.80 -22.70
CA PHE A 267 -0.69 -18.92 -22.19
C PHE A 267 -1.02 -19.90 -23.32
N SER A 268 -0.95 -21.21 -23.02
CA SER A 268 -1.30 -22.26 -23.99
C SER A 268 -2.69 -22.01 -24.59
N ALA A 269 -2.78 -21.93 -25.92
CA ALA A 269 -4.04 -21.69 -26.61
C ALA A 269 -5.00 -22.88 -26.51
N SER A 270 -4.48 -24.11 -26.42
CA SER A 270 -5.24 -25.34 -26.63
C SER A 270 -5.19 -26.37 -25.50
N LYS A 271 -4.22 -26.31 -24.57
CA LYS A 271 -4.08 -27.32 -23.50
C LYS A 271 -4.58 -26.80 -22.14
N CYS A 272 -5.51 -27.54 -21.53
CA CYS A 272 -5.86 -27.36 -20.12
C CYS A 272 -4.85 -28.14 -19.27
N ALA A 273 -4.14 -27.44 -18.40
CA ALA A 273 -3.22 -28.08 -17.44
C ALA A 273 -3.96 -28.64 -16.22
N GLY A 274 -5.15 -28.11 -15.93
CA GLY A 274 -6.07 -28.63 -14.93
C GLY A 274 -7.50 -28.20 -15.24
N PHE A 275 -8.48 -28.95 -14.73
CA PHE A 275 -9.91 -28.66 -14.90
C PHE A 275 -10.61 -28.77 -13.55
N GLU A 276 -11.41 -27.78 -13.20
CA GLU A 276 -12.14 -27.69 -11.94
C GLU A 276 -13.63 -27.55 -12.23
N CYS A 277 -14.48 -28.35 -11.58
CA CYS A 277 -15.92 -28.31 -11.80
C CYS A 277 -16.56 -27.09 -11.13
N ASP A 278 -17.59 -26.54 -11.77
CA ASP A 278 -18.37 -25.46 -11.19
C ASP A 278 -19.13 -25.94 -9.94
N VAL A 279 -19.50 -25.00 -9.08
CA VAL A 279 -20.35 -25.29 -7.91
C VAL A 279 -21.77 -25.55 -8.40
N ALA A 280 -22.36 -26.66 -7.96
CA ALA A 280 -23.74 -26.99 -8.30
C ALA A 280 -24.74 -26.01 -7.66
N PRO A 281 -25.89 -25.76 -8.31
CA PRO A 281 -26.97 -24.97 -7.72
C PRO A 281 -27.46 -25.55 -6.39
N GLU A 282 -28.01 -24.67 -5.54
CA GLU A 282 -28.54 -25.07 -4.24
C GLU A 282 -29.71 -26.07 -4.40
N GLY A 283 -29.58 -27.25 -3.80
CA GLY A 283 -30.56 -28.35 -3.90
C GLY A 283 -30.24 -29.40 -4.97
N GLU A 284 -29.20 -29.20 -5.78
CA GLU A 284 -28.72 -30.18 -6.75
C GLU A 284 -27.44 -30.90 -6.27
N LEU A 285 -27.12 -32.04 -6.90
CA LEU A 285 -25.92 -32.80 -6.60
C LEU A 285 -24.67 -32.13 -7.21
N PRO A 286 -23.50 -32.22 -6.54
CA PRO A 286 -22.27 -31.61 -7.01
C PRO A 286 -21.82 -32.17 -8.37
N PHE A 287 -21.22 -31.32 -9.19
CA PHE A 287 -20.58 -31.74 -10.43
C PHE A 287 -19.29 -32.52 -10.13
N ARG A 288 -19.08 -33.63 -10.84
CA ARG A 288 -17.89 -34.48 -10.73
C ARG A 288 -17.15 -34.52 -12.06
N LEU A 289 -15.82 -34.65 -12.01
CA LEU A 289 -14.99 -34.80 -13.21
C LEU A 289 -15.36 -36.10 -13.97
N LYS A 290 -15.55 -36.00 -15.29
CA LYS A 290 -15.84 -37.14 -16.16
C LYS A 290 -14.56 -37.92 -16.46
N GLY A 291 -14.12 -38.72 -15.49
CA GLY A 291 -12.90 -39.52 -15.62
C GLY A 291 -11.66 -38.62 -15.77
N SER A 292 -10.98 -38.69 -16.92
CA SER A 292 -9.82 -37.85 -17.25
C SER A 292 -10.12 -36.76 -18.29
N GLU A 293 -11.38 -36.62 -18.70
CA GLU A 293 -11.78 -35.59 -19.66
C GLU A 293 -11.88 -34.21 -18.98
N SER A 294 -11.64 -33.13 -19.73
CA SER A 294 -11.84 -31.75 -19.27
C SER A 294 -13.34 -31.36 -19.32
N ALA A 295 -14.17 -32.17 -18.69
CA ALA A 295 -15.61 -31.98 -18.61
C ALA A 295 -16.15 -32.53 -17.29
N CYS A 296 -17.19 -31.88 -16.76
CA CYS A 296 -17.87 -32.32 -15.57
C CYS A 296 -19.27 -32.86 -15.89
N VAL A 297 -19.68 -33.86 -15.12
CA VAL A 297 -21.00 -34.49 -15.19
C VAL A 297 -21.72 -34.28 -13.88
N GLN A 298 -23.05 -34.13 -13.98
CA GLN A 298 -23.90 -34.06 -12.81
C GLN A 298 -24.46 -35.45 -12.51
N ASP A 299 -24.13 -36.00 -11.35
CA ASP A 299 -24.62 -37.31 -10.93
C ASP A 299 -26.11 -37.22 -10.57
N LYS A 300 -26.88 -38.27 -10.91
CA LYS A 300 -28.32 -38.35 -10.58
C LYS A 300 -28.57 -38.95 -9.20
N CYS A 301 -27.56 -39.57 -8.62
CA CYS A 301 -27.56 -40.11 -7.26
C CYS A 301 -26.19 -39.96 -6.63
N ASN A 302 -26.15 -39.86 -5.31
CA ASN A 302 -24.92 -39.83 -4.50
C ASN A 302 -24.90 -40.90 -3.40
N ARG A 303 -25.98 -41.68 -3.28
CA ARG A 303 -26.17 -42.75 -2.31
C ARG A 303 -27.18 -43.76 -2.84
N ASP A 304 -27.13 -44.95 -2.27
CA ASP A 304 -28.09 -46.01 -2.58
C ASP A 304 -29.50 -45.64 -2.11
N GLU A 305 -30.52 -46.07 -2.85
CA GLU A 305 -31.91 -45.77 -2.59
C GLU A 305 -32.64 -47.02 -2.02
N TRP A 306 -33.35 -46.83 -0.92
CA TRP A 306 -34.22 -47.87 -0.36
C TRP A 306 -35.63 -47.72 -0.93
N VAL A 307 -36.13 -48.78 -1.58
CA VAL A 307 -37.50 -48.82 -2.08
C VAL A 307 -38.33 -49.75 -1.20
N GLN A 308 -39.38 -49.19 -0.58
CA GLN A 308 -40.34 -49.94 0.22
C GLN A 308 -41.71 -49.92 -0.46
N THR A 309 -42.29 -51.10 -0.63
CA THR A 309 -43.67 -51.30 -1.08
C THR A 309 -44.44 -52.13 -0.05
N ALA A 310 -45.75 -52.30 -0.25
CA ALA A 310 -46.56 -53.18 0.60
C ALA A 310 -46.12 -54.67 0.55
N ALA A 311 -45.35 -55.07 -0.48
CA ALA A 311 -44.99 -56.46 -0.73
C ALA A 311 -43.49 -56.76 -0.56
N PHE A 312 -42.61 -55.75 -0.59
CA PHE A 312 -41.16 -55.95 -0.43
C PHE A 312 -40.43 -54.66 -0.05
N VAL A 313 -39.23 -54.83 0.52
CA VAL A 313 -38.19 -53.80 0.66
C VAL A 313 -36.99 -54.22 -0.17
N CYS A 314 -36.36 -53.29 -0.89
CA CYS A 314 -35.11 -53.57 -1.61
C CYS A 314 -34.15 -52.38 -1.62
N LEU A 315 -32.87 -52.67 -1.82
CA LEU A 315 -31.81 -51.67 -2.02
C LEU A 315 -31.54 -51.50 -3.52
N LYS A 316 -31.54 -50.27 -4.00
CA LYS A 316 -31.09 -49.93 -5.35
C LYS A 316 -29.77 -49.18 -5.26
N PRO A 317 -28.64 -49.80 -5.63
CA PRO A 317 -27.35 -49.14 -5.55
C PRO A 317 -27.25 -47.97 -6.53
N CYS A 318 -26.53 -46.93 -6.13
CA CYS A 318 -26.12 -45.86 -7.03
C CYS A 318 -24.87 -46.29 -7.79
N GLU A 319 -25.00 -46.58 -9.08
CA GLU A 319 -23.90 -47.12 -9.89
C GLU A 319 -23.39 -46.07 -10.89
N CYS A 320 -22.07 -45.99 -11.01
CA CYS A 320 -21.39 -45.08 -11.91
C CYS A 320 -20.85 -45.84 -13.13
N PRO A 321 -21.17 -45.39 -14.36
CA PRO A 321 -20.63 -45.97 -15.58
C PRO A 321 -19.09 -45.94 -15.66
N PRO A 322 -18.43 -46.96 -16.26
CA PRO A 322 -16.97 -47.01 -16.37
C PRO A 322 -16.37 -45.96 -17.33
N ASP A 323 -17.18 -45.39 -18.21
CA ASP A 323 -16.83 -44.24 -19.06
C ASP A 323 -16.86 -42.90 -18.30
N GLY A 324 -17.12 -42.93 -16.99
CA GLY A 324 -17.15 -41.75 -16.12
C GLY A 324 -18.42 -40.91 -16.26
N GLY A 325 -19.44 -41.42 -16.95
CA GLY A 325 -20.75 -40.77 -17.09
C GLY A 325 -21.49 -40.55 -15.76
N PRO A 326 -22.69 -39.94 -15.80
CA PRO A 326 -23.45 -39.61 -14.60
C PRO A 326 -23.90 -40.87 -13.86
N CYS A 327 -23.64 -40.93 -12.56
CA CYS A 327 -24.11 -42.04 -11.73
C CYS A 327 -25.63 -42.04 -11.66
N ALA A 328 -26.23 -43.23 -11.67
CA ALA A 328 -27.69 -43.40 -11.62
C ALA A 328 -28.06 -44.57 -10.70
N VAL A 329 -29.25 -44.47 -10.09
CA VAL A 329 -29.80 -45.54 -9.28
C VAL A 329 -30.10 -46.73 -10.18
N ALA A 330 -29.59 -47.91 -9.82
CA ALA A 330 -29.80 -49.12 -10.59
C ALA A 330 -31.29 -49.42 -10.77
N ALA A 331 -31.66 -49.87 -11.98
CA ALA A 331 -33.05 -50.25 -12.25
C ALA A 331 -33.48 -51.45 -11.39
N ASP A 332 -32.57 -52.41 -11.25
CA ASP A 332 -32.78 -53.66 -10.55
C ASP A 332 -32.58 -53.53 -9.03
N CYS A 333 -33.47 -54.18 -8.28
CA CYS A 333 -33.34 -54.32 -6.84
C CYS A 333 -32.21 -55.31 -6.51
N ARG A 334 -31.24 -54.88 -5.71
CA ARG A 334 -30.34 -55.78 -4.97
C ARG A 334 -30.89 -55.98 -3.55
N GLU A 335 -30.56 -57.12 -2.94
CA GLU A 335 -30.94 -57.42 -1.54
C GLU A 335 -32.44 -57.23 -1.25
N ARG A 336 -33.30 -57.99 -1.94
CA ARG A 336 -34.77 -57.89 -1.83
C ARG A 336 -35.32 -58.77 -0.71
N ALA A 337 -36.06 -58.18 0.22
CA ALA A 337 -36.82 -58.88 1.26
C ALA A 337 -38.33 -58.78 1.00
N GLU A 338 -39.04 -59.92 0.98
CA GLU A 338 -40.50 -59.96 0.82
C GLU A 338 -41.24 -59.67 2.15
N LEU A 339 -42.23 -58.79 2.09
CA LEU A 339 -43.15 -58.49 3.19
C LEU A 339 -44.45 -59.28 2.98
N ARG A 340 -44.65 -60.37 3.75
CA ARG A 340 -45.95 -61.08 3.77
C ARG A 340 -46.81 -60.56 4.91
N ALA A 341 -48.01 -60.10 4.59
CA ALA A 341 -49.04 -59.88 5.60
C ALA A 341 -49.43 -61.23 6.25
N PRO A 342 -49.70 -61.29 7.56
CA PRO A 342 -50.14 -62.53 8.19
C PRO A 342 -51.50 -62.92 7.60
N SER A 343 -51.52 -63.98 6.79
CA SER A 343 -52.75 -64.61 6.31
C SER A 343 -53.41 -65.39 7.45
N GLY A 344 -53.97 -64.67 8.42
CA GLY A 344 -54.79 -65.22 9.50
C GLY A 344 -56.26 -65.25 9.10
N GLY A 345 -56.64 -66.17 8.21
CA GLY A 345 -58.04 -66.42 7.85
C GLY A 345 -58.88 -66.79 9.08
N HIS A 346 -60.10 -66.22 9.17
CA HIS A 346 -61.25 -66.50 10.05
C HIS A 346 -61.05 -66.68 11.59
N TRP A 347 -59.90 -67.14 12.06
CA TRP A 347 -59.59 -67.40 13.47
C TRP A 347 -59.19 -66.14 14.25
N GLY A 348 -58.61 -65.13 13.58
CA GLY A 348 -58.26 -63.86 14.21
C GLY A 348 -59.48 -63.04 14.66
N PHE A 349 -60.59 -63.15 13.93
CA PHE A 349 -61.83 -62.43 14.25
C PHE A 349 -62.52 -62.99 15.52
N TRP A 350 -62.46 -64.32 15.71
CA TRP A 350 -63.01 -64.97 16.91
C TRP A 350 -62.20 -64.72 18.18
N MET A 351 -60.87 -64.63 18.07
CA MET A 351 -60.00 -64.24 19.20
C MET A 351 -60.20 -62.77 19.62
N LEU A 352 -60.52 -61.89 18.67
CA LEU A 352 -60.86 -60.48 18.95
C LEU A 352 -62.19 -60.35 19.71
N LEU A 353 -63.19 -61.18 19.39
CA LEU A 353 -64.48 -61.18 20.08
C LEU A 353 -64.39 -61.73 21.52
N LEU A 354 -63.53 -62.75 21.74
CA LEU A 354 -63.26 -63.30 23.07
C LEU A 354 -62.40 -62.35 23.93
N GLY A 355 -61.46 -61.61 23.34
CA GLY A 355 -60.66 -60.59 24.03
C GLY A 355 -61.46 -59.36 24.48
N LEU A 356 -62.48 -58.96 23.72
CA LEU A 356 -63.38 -57.85 24.08
C LEU A 356 -64.29 -58.18 25.27
N LEU A 357 -64.63 -59.45 25.50
CA LEU A 357 -65.42 -59.90 26.66
C LEU A 357 -64.56 -60.15 27.92
N ALA A 358 -63.25 -60.37 27.76
CA ALA A 358 -62.33 -60.70 28.86
C ALA A 358 -61.41 -59.54 29.28
N GLY A 359 -61.55 -58.34 28.70
CA GLY A 359 -60.79 -57.15 29.13
C GLY A 359 -59.28 -57.25 28.91
N ALA A 360 -58.79 -58.11 28.02
CA ALA A 360 -57.37 -58.24 27.69
C ALA A 360 -57.09 -57.62 26.32
N GLY A 361 -56.81 -56.32 26.30
CA GLY A 361 -56.33 -55.61 25.11
C GLY A 361 -54.84 -55.86 24.89
N GLY A 362 -54.49 -56.50 23.77
CA GLY A 362 -53.11 -56.50 23.25
C GLY A 362 -52.70 -57.79 22.55
N LEU A 363 -53.11 -58.02 21.30
CA LEU A 363 -52.45 -59.00 20.43
C LEU A 363 -51.32 -58.29 19.69
N ALA A 364 -50.08 -58.55 20.10
CA ALA A 364 -48.89 -58.18 19.34
C ALA A 364 -48.81 -59.04 18.07
N ALA A 365 -48.99 -58.42 16.89
CA ALA A 365 -48.74 -59.09 15.62
C ALA A 365 -47.21 -59.26 15.43
N ARG A 366 -46.71 -60.50 15.49
CA ARG A 366 -45.33 -60.82 15.10
C ARG A 366 -45.26 -60.94 13.57
N ILE A 367 -44.54 -60.01 12.94
CA ILE A 367 -44.19 -60.08 11.52
C ILE A 367 -42.95 -60.99 11.39
N HIS A 368 -43.07 -62.11 10.67
CA HIS A 368 -41.93 -62.96 10.35
C HIS A 368 -41.33 -62.53 9.01
N LEU A 369 -40.12 -61.94 9.05
CA LEU A 369 -39.33 -61.62 7.87
C LEU A 369 -38.35 -62.78 7.58
N ARG A 370 -38.24 -63.21 6.32
CA ARG A 370 -37.25 -64.21 5.88
C ARG A 370 -36.28 -63.55 4.89
N GLY A 371 -34.98 -63.79 5.04
CA GLY A 371 -33.94 -63.34 4.11
C GLY A 371 -33.42 -61.92 4.34
N VAL A 372 -33.54 -61.40 5.57
CA VAL A 372 -33.01 -60.07 5.93
C VAL A 372 -31.53 -60.19 6.33
N PRO A 373 -30.60 -59.47 5.69
CA PRO A 373 -29.20 -59.40 6.12
C PRO A 373 -29.06 -58.68 7.47
N ASP A 374 -28.11 -59.11 8.31
CA ASP A 374 -27.93 -58.62 9.70
C ASP A 374 -27.62 -57.12 9.81
N TRP A 375 -27.16 -56.50 8.73
CA TRP A 375 -26.83 -55.07 8.66
C TRP A 375 -28.00 -54.18 8.22
N LEU A 376 -29.18 -54.76 7.92
CA LEU A 376 -30.37 -54.01 7.50
C LEU A 376 -31.07 -53.36 8.72
N PRO A 377 -31.11 -52.02 8.84
CA PRO A 377 -31.67 -51.36 10.02
C PRO A 377 -33.20 -51.36 9.98
N ILE A 378 -33.84 -52.39 10.53
CA ILE A 378 -35.30 -52.43 10.71
C ILE A 378 -35.65 -51.79 12.05
N ARG A 379 -36.18 -50.56 12.04
CA ARG A 379 -36.83 -49.99 13.22
C ARG A 379 -38.22 -50.59 13.39
N VAL A 380 -38.39 -51.42 14.40
CA VAL A 380 -39.71 -51.84 14.89
C VAL A 380 -40.22 -50.71 15.79
N GLN A 381 -41.18 -49.91 15.32
CA GLN A 381 -41.90 -49.00 16.22
C GLN A 381 -42.99 -49.77 16.97
N PRO A 382 -42.96 -49.82 18.32
CA PRO A 382 -44.12 -50.28 19.08
C PRO A 382 -45.21 -49.19 19.05
N PHE A 383 -46.45 -49.61 18.85
CA PHE A 383 -47.64 -48.78 18.99
C PHE A 383 -47.88 -48.44 20.47
N SER A 384 -47.10 -47.53 21.04
CA SER A 384 -47.57 -46.61 22.09
C SER A 384 -46.50 -45.56 22.37
N SER A 385 -46.93 -44.31 22.35
CA SER A 385 -46.21 -43.10 22.73
C SER A 385 -45.40 -43.26 24.02
N TYR A 386 -44.09 -43.04 23.97
CA TYR A 386 -43.33 -42.02 24.72
C TYR A 386 -41.83 -42.25 24.43
N TYR A 387 -41.11 -41.14 24.23
CA TYR A 387 -39.74 -41.04 23.74
C TYR A 387 -38.73 -42.03 24.32
N ALA A 388 -37.83 -42.50 23.44
CA ALA A 388 -36.44 -42.82 23.79
C ALA A 388 -35.56 -42.46 22.58
N GLU A 389 -34.92 -41.29 22.63
CA GLU A 389 -33.59 -41.14 22.05
C GLU A 389 -32.64 -41.92 22.95
N LEU A 390 -31.92 -42.89 22.38
CA LEU A 390 -30.65 -43.33 22.92
C LEU A 390 -29.63 -43.33 21.80
N SER A 391 -28.55 -42.64 22.12
CA SER A 391 -27.36 -42.30 21.37
C SER A 391 -26.58 -43.50 20.85
N ASP A 392 -25.79 -43.23 19.81
CA ASP A 392 -24.67 -44.05 19.38
C ASP A 392 -23.81 -44.51 20.55
N SER A 393 -23.75 -45.81 20.79
CA SER A 393 -22.57 -46.54 21.27
C SER A 393 -22.88 -48.03 21.30
N GLU A 394 -22.44 -48.76 20.28
CA GLU A 394 -21.79 -50.08 20.36
C GLU A 394 -21.66 -50.67 18.94
N LEU A 395 -20.59 -50.27 18.24
CA LEU A 395 -19.78 -51.11 17.36
C LEU A 395 -18.34 -50.59 17.36
#